data_AF-A0A9L0RA36-F1
#
_entry.id   AF-A0A9L0RA36-F1
#
_cell.length_a   1.000
_cell.length_b   1.000
_cell.length_c   1.000
_cell.angle_alpha   90.00
_cell.angle_beta   90.00
_cell.angle_gamma   90.00
#
_symmetry.space_group_name_H-M   'P 1'
#
loop_
_entity.id
_entity.type
_entity.pdbx_description
1 polymer ?
#
loop_
_entity_poly.entity_id
_entity_poly.type
_entity_poly.pdbx_seq_one_letter_code
_entity_poly.pdbx_strand_id
1 'polypeptide(L)'
;MLQEIADSIRKRNQKIIGIPEGKEKENGAESLFKEVTAENFPNLEKEMEIHVKEATRSPNFVNVKRPSPRHIVVKLEKVNDKEKILRAARQKKITYKGTLISLSVDFSVETLQTGREWNNIFKILKDKNFQQEYSISKNILQI
;
A
#
# COMPACT_ATOMS: atom_id res chain seq x y z
N MET A 1 -12.95 -11.18 -15.49
CA MET A 1 -11.84 -12.11 -15.83
C MET A 1 -10.46 -11.47 -15.77
N LEU A 2 -10.05 -10.57 -16.69
CA LEU A 2 -8.66 -10.03 -16.68
C LEU A 2 -8.34 -9.20 -15.43
N GLN A 3 -9.27 -8.36 -14.95
CA GLN A 3 -9.12 -7.56 -13.72
C GLN A 3 -8.95 -8.45 -12.48
N GLU A 4 -9.79 -9.47 -12.30
CA GLU A 4 -9.74 -10.38 -11.15
C GLU A 4 -8.43 -11.18 -11.11
N ILE A 5 -7.95 -11.64 -12.28
CA ILE A 5 -6.66 -12.32 -12.39
C ILE A 5 -5.53 -11.35 -12.01
N ALA A 6 -5.57 -10.12 -12.55
CA ALA A 6 -4.60 -9.08 -12.27
C ALA A 6 -4.54 -8.73 -10.77
N ASP A 7 -5.68 -8.62 -10.10
CA ASP A 7 -5.75 -8.34 -8.66
C ASP A 7 -5.38 -9.55 -7.81
N SER A 8 -5.71 -10.77 -8.24
CA SER A 8 -5.26 -12.00 -7.58
C SER A 8 -3.73 -12.11 -7.55
N ILE A 9 -3.07 -11.76 -8.67
CA ILE A 9 -1.60 -11.73 -8.76
C ILE A 9 -1.02 -10.67 -7.81
N ARG A 10 -1.66 -9.50 -7.72
CA ARG A 10 -1.25 -8.38 -6.85
C ARG A 10 -1.73 -8.49 -5.42
N LYS A 11 -2.52 -9.52 -5.07
CA LYS A 11 -3.12 -9.67 -3.74
C LYS A 11 -2.10 -9.66 -2.62
N ARG A 12 -0.88 -10.14 -2.88
CA ARG A 12 0.25 -10.17 -1.93
C ARG A 12 1.19 -8.95 -2.01
N ASN A 13 0.94 -8.05 -2.96
CA ASN A 13 1.79 -6.90 -3.17
C ASN A 13 1.40 -5.76 -2.22
N GLN A 14 2.41 -5.21 -1.57
CA GLN A 14 2.36 -4.02 -0.73
C GLN A 14 3.14 -2.91 -1.43
N LYS A 15 2.53 -1.72 -1.55
CA LYS A 15 3.20 -0.53 -2.10
C LYS A 15 3.72 0.35 -0.98
N ILE A 16 4.94 0.86 -1.15
CA ILE A 16 5.55 1.89 -0.32
C ILE A 16 5.84 3.12 -1.17
N ILE A 17 5.40 4.29 -0.70
CA ILE A 17 5.53 5.55 -1.42
C ILE A 17 6.23 6.57 -0.52
N GLY A 18 7.16 7.33 -1.10
CA GLY A 18 7.83 8.45 -0.44
C GLY A 18 9.26 8.18 0.02
N ILE A 19 9.78 6.96 -0.15
CA ILE A 19 11.20 6.68 0.15
C ILE A 19 12.09 7.25 -0.96
N PRO A 20 13.11 8.09 -0.67
CA PRO A 20 14.03 8.63 -1.66
C PRO A 20 14.79 7.54 -2.42
N GLU A 21 15.21 7.81 -3.66
CA GLU A 21 16.07 6.91 -4.44
C GLU A 21 17.47 6.78 -3.79
N GLY A 22 18.13 5.63 -3.98
CA GLY A 22 19.49 5.39 -3.48
C GLY A 22 19.58 5.16 -1.98
N LYS A 23 18.46 4.76 -1.34
CA LYS A 23 18.42 4.37 0.08
C LYS A 23 18.53 2.86 0.27
N GLU A 24 18.40 2.11 -0.81
CA GLU A 24 18.59 0.67 -0.87
C GLU A 24 20.00 0.26 -0.41
N LYS A 25 20.08 -0.83 0.36
CA LYS A 25 21.33 -1.46 0.79
C LYS A 25 21.63 -2.70 -0.09
N GLU A 26 22.54 -3.57 0.34
CA GLU A 26 22.92 -4.81 -0.37
C GLU A 26 21.71 -5.68 -0.77
N ASN A 27 20.70 -5.81 0.12
CA ASN A 27 19.47 -6.56 -0.16
C ASN A 27 18.40 -5.72 -0.90
N GLY A 28 18.79 -4.63 -1.54
CA GLY A 28 17.90 -3.79 -2.33
C GLY A 28 16.72 -3.22 -1.53
N ALA A 29 15.54 -3.24 -2.13
CA ALA A 29 14.33 -2.69 -1.53
C ALA A 29 13.73 -3.55 -0.41
N GLU A 30 14.17 -4.80 -0.26
CA GLU A 30 13.75 -5.65 0.87
C GLU A 30 14.25 -5.08 2.20
N SER A 31 15.50 -4.60 2.20
CA SER A 31 16.09 -3.95 3.38
C SER A 31 15.28 -2.73 3.83
N LEU A 32 14.77 -1.94 2.88
CA LEU A 32 13.93 -0.78 3.16
C LEU A 32 12.60 -1.17 3.79
N PHE A 33 11.97 -2.24 3.31
CA PHE A 33 10.72 -2.73 3.89
C PHE A 33 10.91 -3.24 5.32
N LYS A 34 12.02 -3.96 5.58
CA LYS A 34 12.39 -4.41 6.94
C LYS A 34 12.63 -3.22 7.86
N GLU A 35 13.38 -2.20 7.43
CA GLU A 35 13.61 -0.96 8.19
C GLU A 35 12.28 -0.25 8.54
N VAL A 36 11.39 -0.08 7.56
CA VAL A 36 10.05 0.52 7.79
C VAL A 36 9.24 -0.31 8.77
N THR A 37 9.28 -1.63 8.66
CA THR A 37 8.51 -2.53 9.53
C THR A 37 9.05 -2.52 10.96
N ALA A 38 10.36 -2.53 11.15
CA ALA A 38 10.98 -2.43 12.47
C ALA A 38 10.72 -1.06 13.14
N GLU A 39 10.83 0.03 12.37
CA GLU A 39 10.60 1.40 12.87
C GLU A 39 9.14 1.61 13.31
N ASN A 40 8.18 1.08 12.53
CA ASN A 40 6.77 1.37 12.74
C ASN A 40 6.01 0.24 13.43
N PHE A 41 6.44 -1.01 13.31
CA PHE A 41 5.68 -2.18 13.78
C PHE A 41 6.56 -3.20 14.52
N PRO A 42 7.30 -2.79 15.57
CA PRO A 42 8.26 -3.67 16.25
C PRO A 42 7.59 -4.90 16.88
N ASN A 43 6.31 -4.82 17.26
CA ASN A 43 5.57 -5.97 17.78
C ASN A 43 5.21 -6.97 16.67
N LEU A 44 4.83 -6.47 15.48
CA LEU A 44 4.52 -7.35 14.35
C LEU A 44 5.76 -8.09 13.86
N GLU A 45 6.92 -7.45 13.88
CA GLU A 45 8.19 -8.09 13.51
C GLU A 45 8.58 -9.21 14.49
N LYS A 46 8.26 -9.07 15.78
CA LYS A 46 8.53 -10.10 16.80
C LYS A 46 7.51 -11.24 16.79
N GLU A 47 6.24 -10.92 16.55
CA GLU A 47 5.14 -11.89 16.55
C GLU A 47 5.05 -12.67 15.24
N MET A 48 5.59 -12.12 14.15
CA MET A 48 5.42 -12.66 12.82
C MET A 48 6.76 -12.83 12.11
N GLU A 49 6.99 -14.03 11.59
CA GLU A 49 8.07 -14.26 10.64
C GLU A 49 7.63 -13.74 9.26
N ILE A 50 7.86 -12.45 9.00
CA ILE A 50 7.45 -11.81 7.74
C ILE A 50 8.45 -12.18 6.65
N HIS A 51 8.03 -13.05 5.73
CA HIS A 51 8.84 -13.44 4.57
C HIS A 51 8.50 -12.57 3.34
N VAL A 52 9.53 -11.89 2.83
CA VAL A 52 9.47 -11.14 1.57
C VAL A 52 9.93 -12.06 0.45
N LYS A 53 9.09 -12.21 -0.59
CA LYS A 53 9.44 -12.98 -1.79
C LYS A 53 10.23 -12.14 -2.80
N GLU A 54 9.85 -10.88 -2.93
CA GLU A 54 10.46 -9.94 -3.87
C GLU A 54 10.20 -8.51 -3.39
N ALA A 55 11.15 -7.60 -3.60
CA ALA A 55 10.95 -6.18 -3.37
C ALA A 55 11.70 -5.38 -4.43
N THR A 56 10.98 -4.57 -5.20
CA THR A 56 11.56 -3.82 -6.33
C THR A 56 10.97 -2.42 -6.43
N ARG A 57 11.76 -1.49 -7.00
CA ARG A 57 11.28 -0.16 -7.39
C ARG A 57 10.52 -0.26 -8.69
N SER A 58 9.36 0.38 -8.76
CA SER A 58 8.53 0.43 -9.95
C SER A 58 8.28 1.88 -10.42
N PRO A 59 8.45 2.19 -11.71
CA PRO A 59 8.95 1.31 -12.77
C PRO A 59 10.45 0.99 -12.63
N ASN A 60 10.94 -0.07 -13.30
CA ASN A 60 12.33 -0.53 -13.17
C ASN A 60 13.38 0.52 -13.57
N PHE A 61 13.02 1.47 -14.43
CA PHE A 61 13.90 2.57 -14.85
C PHE A 61 13.60 3.87 -14.09
N VAL A 62 14.63 4.68 -13.88
CA VAL A 62 14.51 6.02 -13.29
C VAL A 62 14.10 7.00 -14.38
N ASN A 63 13.01 7.74 -14.15
CA ASN A 63 12.60 8.83 -15.04
C ASN A 63 13.06 10.17 -14.45
N VAL A 64 14.10 10.77 -15.04
CA VAL A 64 14.70 12.03 -14.59
C VAL A 64 13.71 13.20 -14.58
N LYS A 65 12.66 13.16 -15.42
CA LYS A 65 11.62 14.20 -15.47
C LYS A 65 10.61 14.11 -14.32
N ARG A 66 10.59 13.00 -13.57
CA ARG A 66 9.64 12.78 -12.50
C ARG A 66 10.22 13.31 -11.17
N PRO A 67 9.60 14.32 -10.54
CA PRO A 67 10.14 14.89 -9.30
C PRO A 67 9.92 13.99 -8.07
N SER A 68 8.93 13.08 -8.12
CA SER A 68 8.64 12.14 -7.04
C SER A 68 9.52 10.88 -7.13
N PRO A 69 10.00 10.33 -6.00
CA PRO A 69 10.64 9.01 -5.99
C PRO A 69 9.72 7.92 -6.56
N ARG A 70 10.31 6.86 -7.10
CA ARG A 70 9.56 5.68 -7.52
C ARG A 70 8.95 4.99 -6.31
N HIS A 71 7.83 4.33 -6.52
CA HIS A 71 7.24 3.51 -5.46
C HIS A 71 8.00 2.18 -5.38
N ILE A 72 8.00 1.58 -4.20
CA ILE A 72 8.50 0.21 -3.99
C ILE A 72 7.29 -0.71 -3.97
N VAL A 73 7.39 -1.83 -4.67
CA VAL A 73 6.44 -2.94 -4.59
C VAL A 73 7.11 -4.09 -3.87
N VAL A 74 6.53 -4.50 -2.76
CA VAL A 74 6.98 -5.63 -1.94
C VAL A 74 5.97 -6.75 -2.08
N LYS A 75 6.42 -7.90 -2.55
CA LYS A 75 5.61 -9.11 -2.65
C LYS A 75 5.87 -9.98 -1.42
N LEU A 76 4.87 -10.06 -0.55
CA LEU A 76 4.93 -10.91 0.63
C LEU A 76 4.62 -12.37 0.27
N GLU A 77 5.11 -13.30 1.07
CA GLU A 77 4.79 -14.72 0.89
C GLU A 77 3.31 -14.99 1.17
N LYS A 78 2.80 -14.45 2.28
CA LYS A 78 1.43 -14.64 2.78
C LYS A 78 0.59 -13.37 2.64
N VAL A 79 -0.66 -13.53 2.22
CA VAL A 79 -1.64 -12.42 2.13
C VAL A 79 -2.00 -11.88 3.53
N ASN A 80 -2.11 -12.76 4.53
CA ASN A 80 -2.46 -12.39 5.90
C ASN A 80 -1.46 -11.37 6.50
N ASP A 81 -0.18 -11.53 6.18
CA ASP A 81 0.86 -10.63 6.68
C ASP A 81 0.70 -9.22 6.10
N LYS A 82 0.43 -9.14 4.80
CA LYS A 82 0.09 -7.87 4.14
C LYS A 82 -1.11 -7.19 4.81
N GLU A 83 -2.19 -7.93 5.04
CA GLU A 83 -3.44 -7.38 5.61
C GLU A 83 -3.23 -6.83 7.02
N LYS A 84 -2.47 -7.55 7.86
CA LYS A 84 -2.11 -7.07 9.21
C LYS A 84 -1.28 -5.80 9.19
N ILE A 85 -0.27 -5.74 8.31
CA ILE A 85 0.59 -4.55 8.15
C ILE A 85 -0.24 -3.36 7.67
N LEU A 86 -1.12 -3.53 6.68
CA LEU A 86 -2.00 -2.48 6.20
C LEU A 86 -2.98 -2.00 7.27
N ARG A 87 -3.54 -2.93 8.05
CA ARG A 87 -4.43 -2.59 9.16
C ARG A 87 -3.72 -1.76 10.21
N ALA A 88 -2.51 -2.13 10.59
CA ALA A 88 -1.69 -1.37 11.52
C ALA A 88 -1.28 0.00 10.92
N ALA A 89 -0.99 0.05 9.62
CA ALA A 89 -0.64 1.27 8.91
C ALA A 89 -1.79 2.28 8.83
N ARG A 90 -3.04 1.83 8.84
CA ARG A 90 -4.22 2.71 8.85
C ARG A 90 -4.43 3.43 10.20
N GLN A 91 -3.88 2.90 11.29
CA GLN A 91 -4.11 3.42 12.64
C GLN A 91 -3.14 4.55 13.03
N LYS A 92 -2.06 4.75 12.27
CA LYS A 92 -1.05 5.77 12.59
C LYS A 92 -0.29 6.24 11.36
N LYS A 93 0.45 7.33 11.52
CA LYS A 93 1.39 7.82 10.51
C LYS A 93 2.61 6.89 10.45
N ILE A 94 3.08 6.61 9.24
CA ILE A 94 4.22 5.72 8.98
C ILE A 94 5.41 6.57 8.55
N THR A 95 6.56 6.30 9.15
CA THR A 95 7.80 7.03 8.87
C THR A 95 8.91 6.13 8.36
N TYR A 96 9.85 6.71 7.64
CA TYR A 96 11.13 6.12 7.32
C TYR A 96 12.20 7.14 7.68
N LYS A 97 12.99 6.88 8.72
CA LYS A 97 14.05 7.79 9.22
C LYS A 97 13.52 9.23 9.40
N GLY A 98 12.34 9.35 10.01
CA GLY A 98 11.68 10.63 10.27
C GLY A 98 10.95 11.26 9.06
N THR A 99 11.05 10.68 7.86
CA THR A 99 10.28 11.13 6.69
C THR A 99 8.94 10.43 6.64
N LEU A 100 7.84 11.17 6.45
CA LEU A 100 6.51 10.58 6.30
C LEU A 100 6.43 9.78 4.99
N ILE A 101 5.96 8.54 5.09
CA ILE A 101 5.74 7.65 3.94
C ILE A 101 4.32 7.08 3.97
N SER A 102 3.93 6.43 2.88
CA SER A 102 2.63 5.76 2.77
C SER A 102 2.80 4.30 2.41
N LEU A 103 2.04 3.45 3.11
CA LEU A 103 1.83 2.05 2.77
C LEU A 103 0.44 1.89 2.15
N SER A 104 0.37 1.36 0.93
CA SER A 104 -0.90 1.19 0.20
C SER A 104 -1.02 -0.18 -0.46
N VAL A 105 -2.25 -0.54 -0.83
CA VAL A 105 -2.50 -1.75 -1.62
C VAL A 105 -2.02 -1.54 -3.06
N ASP A 106 -1.56 -2.61 -3.69
CA ASP A 106 -1.33 -2.67 -5.14
C ASP A 106 -2.57 -3.19 -5.86
N PHE A 107 -3.35 -2.29 -6.44
CA PHE A 107 -4.53 -2.63 -7.25
C PHE A 107 -4.26 -2.45 -8.74
N SER A 108 -5.01 -3.19 -9.56
CA SER A 108 -5.15 -2.95 -10.99
C SER A 108 -5.67 -1.54 -11.30
N VAL A 109 -5.44 -1.08 -12.52
CA VAL A 109 -5.86 0.28 -12.94
C VAL A 109 -7.38 0.37 -12.93
N GLU A 110 -8.05 -0.70 -13.34
CA GLU A 110 -9.49 -0.86 -13.37
C GLU A 110 -10.09 -0.75 -11.96
N THR A 111 -9.54 -1.48 -10.98
CA THR A 111 -10.00 -1.39 -9.59
C THR A 111 -9.75 -0.01 -9.00
N LEU A 112 -8.63 0.63 -9.31
CA LEU A 112 -8.37 2.02 -8.91
C LEU A 112 -9.35 3.00 -9.54
N GLN A 113 -9.77 2.77 -10.78
CA GLN A 113 -10.73 3.62 -11.49
C GLN A 113 -12.12 3.48 -10.86
N THR A 114 -12.63 2.26 -10.71
CA THR A 114 -13.89 1.99 -10.03
C THR A 114 -13.90 2.58 -8.62
N GLY A 115 -12.80 2.45 -7.87
CA GLY A 115 -12.67 3.07 -6.55
C GLY A 115 -12.77 4.60 -6.58
N ARG A 116 -12.22 5.28 -7.59
CA ARG A 116 -12.36 6.75 -7.75
C ARG A 116 -13.79 7.17 -8.08
N GLU A 117 -14.44 6.42 -8.97
CA GLU A 117 -15.84 6.68 -9.34
C GLU A 117 -16.76 6.56 -8.13
N TRP A 118 -16.60 5.49 -7.34
CA TRP A 118 -17.30 5.35 -6.07
C TRP A 118 -16.98 6.49 -5.11
N ASN A 119 -15.71 6.86 -4.92
CA ASN A 119 -15.33 7.98 -4.06
C ASN A 119 -16.01 9.30 -4.46
N ASN A 120 -16.21 9.55 -5.75
CA ASN A 120 -16.96 10.72 -6.23
C ASN A 120 -18.44 10.65 -5.82
N ILE A 121 -19.07 9.48 -5.96
CA ILE A 121 -20.46 9.26 -5.52
C ILE A 121 -20.58 9.48 -4.00
N PHE A 122 -19.68 8.88 -3.22
CA PHE A 122 -19.63 9.06 -1.76
C PHE A 122 -19.49 10.52 -1.34
N LYS A 123 -18.67 11.29 -2.07
CA LYS A 123 -18.52 12.73 -1.83
C LYS A 123 -19.84 13.47 -2.03
N ILE A 124 -20.54 13.20 -3.14
CA ILE A 124 -21.85 13.79 -3.45
C ILE A 124 -22.90 13.42 -2.39
N LEU A 125 -22.96 12.15 -1.97
CA LEU A 125 -23.91 11.70 -0.94
C LEU A 125 -23.64 12.37 0.41
N LYS A 126 -22.37 12.53 0.77
CA LYS A 126 -21.97 13.24 2.00
C LYS A 126 -22.36 14.72 1.96
N ASP A 127 -22.12 15.39 0.84
CA ASP A 127 -22.42 16.81 0.67
C ASP A 127 -23.94 17.08 0.71
N LYS A 128 -24.75 16.10 0.29
CA LYS A 128 -26.22 16.13 0.39
C LYS A 128 -26.77 15.64 1.74
N ASN A 129 -25.91 15.38 2.72
CA ASN A 129 -26.26 14.97 4.08
C ASN A 129 -26.99 13.62 4.21
N PHE A 130 -26.83 12.71 3.23
CA PHE A 130 -27.35 11.32 3.29
C PHE A 130 -26.48 10.42 4.20
N GLN A 131 -26.44 10.73 5.49
CA GLN A 131 -25.54 10.08 6.47
C GLN A 131 -25.79 8.57 6.62
N GLN A 132 -27.04 8.13 6.47
CA GLN A 132 -27.43 6.73 6.63
C GLN A 132 -26.93 5.87 5.45
N GLU A 133 -27.13 6.33 4.21
CA GLU A 133 -26.66 5.65 3.00
C GLU A 133 -25.13 5.66 2.89
N TYR A 134 -24.49 6.75 3.30
CA TYR A 134 -23.02 6.88 3.35
C TYR A 134 -22.37 5.89 4.32
N SER A 135 -22.99 5.64 5.47
CA SER A 135 -22.47 4.71 6.49
C SER A 135 -22.62 3.25 6.07
N ILE A 136 -23.72 2.89 5.41
CA ILE A 136 -23.96 1.52 4.89
C ILE A 136 -22.96 1.20 3.76
N SER A 137 -22.80 2.11 2.80
CA SER A 137 -21.93 1.92 1.64
C SER A 137 -20.44 1.86 2.02
N LYS A 138 -20.00 2.61 3.04
CA LYS A 138 -18.63 2.51 3.59
C LYS A 138 -18.31 1.16 4.22
N ASN A 139 -19.28 0.52 4.86
CA ASN A 139 -19.07 -0.80 5.48
C ASN A 139 -19.00 -1.92 4.44
N ILE A 140 -19.67 -1.77 3.29
CA ILE A 140 -19.70 -2.78 2.22
C ILE A 140 -18.40 -2.75 1.38
N LEU A 141 -17.83 -1.56 1.15
CA LEU A 141 -16.68 -1.35 0.25
C LEU A 141 -15.34 -1.20 1.01
N GLN A 142 -15.07 -2.01 2.04
CA GLN A 142 -13.74 -2.02 2.68
C GLN A 142 -12.64 -2.44 1.68
N ILE A 143 -12.12 -1.46 0.95
CA ILE A 143 -10.95 -1.49 0.07
C ILE A 143 -9.79 -0.85 0.81
#